data_AF-A0A1W9M9T3-F1
#
_entry.id   AF-A0A1W9M9T3-F1
#
_cell.length_a   1.000
_cell.length_b   1.000
_cell.length_c   1.000
_cell.angle_alpha   90.00
_cell.angle_beta   90.00
_cell.angle_gamma   90.00
#
_symmetry.space_group_name_H-M   'P 1'
#
loop_
_entity.id
_entity.type
_entity.pdbx_description
1 polymer ?
#
loop_
_entity_poly.entity_id
_entity_poly.type
_entity_poly.pdbx_seq_one_letter_code
_entity_poly.pdbx_strand_id
1 'polypeptide(L)'
;MWKYLGMISKNLVIAIPVVMVLGFVFGVIVETGFLKNLIIPFTFLMVYPMMVTLKIRKVFEGGDIKAQVLTQCINFGIIPFISFGMGILFFKDQPYMALGLLLAGLVPTSGMTISWTGFAKGNVEASVKMTVIGLTVGSVATPFYVKFLMGANLEVNIMAVMQQILLIVFIPMIAGYFTQQALVKKYGMKEFQYRWAPRFPSLSTAGVVGIVFIAIALKARAISGSPQMLVIILIPLSLIYGFNYILSTITGKMLLPRGDAIALVYGSVMRNLSIALAIAINAFGAQGSSAALVIAIAYIIQVQSAAWYVKFTDRIFGKAPEAKAAEPPAIVTELTPAAKMTDDPFFVHGGTIVPDIRKILYVTDLSETARYAVRYACSIADKYQAEVTVLHVVPDMLEEFSAGAGIDLTEHFGKKWDEFNTKSIAIAKDAILRRIRETSERITKEIPCCPLTQGNILVEAGNPVGIILSVAETGNYDLVIMGTHGHGKLEGAIVGSVAGGVISRCFKPVLVVRLPDEK
;
A
#
# COMPACT_ATOMS: atom_id res chain seq x y z
N MET A 1 4.76 20.38 1.65
CA MET A 1 3.53 19.83 2.28
C MET A 1 3.37 18.33 2.04
N TRP A 2 3.17 17.86 0.80
CA TRP A 2 2.90 16.43 0.48
C TRP A 2 3.97 15.45 0.99
N LYS A 3 5.26 15.82 0.92
CA LYS A 3 6.38 15.01 1.44
C LYS A 3 6.23 14.71 2.95
N TYR A 4 5.84 15.73 3.74
CA TYR A 4 5.66 15.60 5.18
C TYR A 4 4.43 14.75 5.54
N LEU A 5 3.29 14.98 4.88
CA LEU A 5 2.09 14.17 5.11
C LEU A 5 2.31 12.70 4.71
N GLY A 6 3.02 12.45 3.61
CA GLY A 6 3.40 11.10 3.20
C GLY A 6 4.33 10.43 4.22
N MET A 7 5.26 11.18 4.81
CA MET A 7 6.13 10.67 5.88
C MET A 7 5.34 10.28 7.13
N ILE A 8 4.38 11.11 7.56
CA ILE A 8 3.50 10.79 8.70
C ILE A 8 2.66 9.54 8.40
N SER A 9 2.10 9.45 7.20
CA SER A 9 1.30 8.30 6.76
C SER A 9 2.08 6.99 6.80
N LYS A 10 3.35 7.01 6.36
CA LYS A 10 4.26 5.83 6.43
C LYS A 10 4.65 5.46 7.87
N ASN A 11 4.62 6.41 8.79
CA ASN A 11 5.03 6.22 10.19
C ASN A 11 3.84 6.31 11.15
N LEU A 12 2.64 5.96 10.70
CA LEU A 12 1.40 6.12 11.49
C LEU A 12 1.46 5.40 12.85
N VAL A 13 2.14 4.26 12.90
CA VAL A 13 2.38 3.47 14.12
C VAL A 13 3.02 4.30 15.24
N ILE A 14 3.95 5.20 14.88
CA ILE A 14 4.68 6.06 15.82
C ILE A 14 3.98 7.42 15.96
N ALA A 15 3.49 7.97 14.85
CA ALA A 15 2.85 9.28 14.83
C ALA A 15 1.63 9.34 15.76
N ILE A 16 0.82 8.28 15.81
CA ILE A 16 -0.38 8.26 16.66
C ILE A 16 -0.02 8.37 18.15
N PRO A 17 0.81 7.50 18.76
CA PRO A 17 1.25 7.67 20.15
C PRO A 17 1.81 9.06 20.47
N VAL A 18 2.67 9.60 19.61
CA VAL A 18 3.26 10.93 19.79
C VAL A 18 2.15 11.98 19.86
N VAL A 19 1.20 11.93 18.93
CA VAL A 19 0.06 12.86 18.87
C VAL A 19 -0.86 12.69 20.07
N MET A 20 -1.05 11.48 20.59
CA MET A 20 -1.84 11.24 21.80
C MET A 20 -1.17 11.89 23.02
N VAL A 21 0.14 11.75 23.18
CA VAL A 21 0.90 12.43 24.25
C VAL A 21 0.79 13.94 24.11
N LEU A 22 0.99 14.47 22.90
CA LEU A 22 0.84 15.91 22.63
C LEU A 22 -0.57 16.42 22.94
N GLY A 23 -1.60 15.68 22.53
CA GLY A 23 -2.99 15.99 22.83
C GLY A 23 -3.27 15.97 24.32
N PHE A 24 -2.73 14.99 25.04
CA PHE A 24 -2.88 14.89 26.49
C PHE A 24 -2.24 16.08 27.20
N VAL A 25 -0.97 16.38 26.92
CA VAL A 25 -0.25 17.53 27.50
C VAL A 25 -0.98 18.83 27.20
N PHE A 26 -1.38 19.04 25.93
CA PHE A 26 -2.14 20.21 25.53
C PHE A 26 -3.46 20.33 26.30
N GLY A 27 -4.22 19.25 26.43
CA GLY A 27 -5.53 19.27 27.09
C GLY A 27 -5.48 19.44 28.60
N VAL A 28 -4.37 19.10 29.24
CA VAL A 28 -4.15 19.41 30.67
C VAL A 28 -3.92 20.92 30.83
N ILE A 29 -3.11 21.52 29.97
CA ILE A 29 -2.63 22.91 30.11
C ILE A 29 -3.65 23.93 29.57
N VAL A 30 -4.34 23.61 28.48
CA VAL A 30 -5.20 24.54 27.73
C VAL A 30 -6.66 24.18 27.91
N GLU A 31 -7.56 25.16 27.92
CA GLU A 31 -9.00 24.91 27.87
C GLU A 31 -9.43 24.46 26.48
N THR A 32 -9.90 23.22 26.37
CA THR A 32 -10.12 22.55 25.08
C THR A 32 -11.54 22.66 24.54
N GLY A 33 -12.43 23.44 25.16
CA GLY A 33 -13.85 23.53 24.76
C GLY A 33 -14.03 23.86 23.27
N PHE A 34 -13.19 24.75 22.74
CA PHE A 34 -13.20 25.15 21.33
C PHE A 34 -12.87 24.01 20.36
N LEU A 35 -12.13 22.97 20.78
CA LEU A 35 -11.78 21.83 19.94
C LEU A 35 -13.00 21.00 19.53
N LYS A 36 -14.13 21.10 20.25
CA LYS A 36 -15.39 20.43 19.87
C LYS A 36 -15.85 20.87 18.48
N ASN A 37 -15.66 22.13 18.12
CA ASN A 37 -16.04 22.69 16.82
C ASN A 37 -15.19 22.12 15.67
N LEU A 38 -14.03 21.54 15.98
CA LEU A 38 -13.12 20.95 15.01
C LEU A 38 -13.39 19.47 14.76
N ILE A 39 -14.24 18.81 15.56
CA ILE A 39 -14.56 17.38 15.40
C ILE A 39 -15.11 17.08 14.01
N ILE A 40 -16.14 17.84 13.58
CA ILE A 40 -16.78 17.63 12.28
C ILE A 40 -15.80 17.93 11.13
N PRO A 41 -15.11 19.08 11.07
CA PRO A 41 -14.11 19.36 10.03
C PRO A 41 -13.02 18.29 9.91
N PHE A 42 -12.46 17.82 11.03
CA PHE A 42 -11.39 16.81 10.99
C PHE A 42 -11.92 15.43 10.64
N THR A 43 -13.14 15.07 11.08
CA THR A 43 -13.76 13.81 10.66
C THR A 43 -14.12 13.85 9.18
N PHE A 44 -14.59 14.99 8.66
CA PHE A 44 -14.79 15.20 7.22
C PHE A 44 -13.47 15.07 6.46
N LEU A 45 -12.42 15.77 6.89
CA LEU A 45 -11.07 15.70 6.30
C LEU A 45 -10.50 14.28 6.35
N MET A 46 -10.90 13.46 7.32
CA MET A 46 -10.52 12.06 7.38
C MET A 46 -11.28 11.22 6.34
N VAL A 47 -12.60 11.32 6.27
CA VAL A 47 -13.45 10.44 5.44
C VAL A 47 -13.44 10.87 3.98
N TYR A 48 -13.59 12.16 3.68
CA TYR A 48 -13.75 12.67 2.32
C TYR A 48 -12.60 12.28 1.37
N PRO A 49 -11.31 12.51 1.69
CA PRO A 49 -10.22 12.21 0.76
C PRO A 49 -10.15 10.73 0.38
N MET A 50 -10.41 9.86 1.34
CA MET A 50 -10.42 8.42 1.13
C MET A 50 -11.49 8.01 0.10
N MET A 51 -12.67 8.64 0.16
CA MET A 51 -13.78 8.38 -0.77
C MET A 51 -13.46 8.82 -2.20
N VAL A 52 -12.59 9.83 -2.39
CA VAL A 52 -12.15 10.26 -3.73
C VAL A 52 -11.34 9.17 -4.44
N THR A 53 -10.58 8.38 -3.71
CA THR A 53 -9.73 7.31 -4.29
C THR A 53 -10.43 5.97 -4.42
N LEU A 54 -11.68 5.89 -3.96
CA LEU A 54 -12.43 4.64 -3.91
C LEU A 54 -12.82 4.17 -5.32
N LYS A 55 -12.46 2.93 -5.66
CA LYS A 55 -12.85 2.32 -6.94
C LYS A 55 -14.22 1.65 -6.80
N ILE A 56 -15.30 2.44 -6.85
CA ILE A 56 -16.67 1.93 -6.64
C ILE A 56 -17.00 0.74 -7.57
N ARG A 57 -16.52 0.75 -8.82
CA ARG A 57 -16.73 -0.38 -9.75
C ARG A 57 -16.19 -1.70 -9.22
N LYS A 58 -15.05 -1.68 -8.52
CA LYS A 58 -14.47 -2.88 -7.89
C LYS A 58 -15.32 -3.44 -6.75
N VAL A 59 -16.16 -2.62 -6.11
CA VAL A 59 -17.07 -3.08 -5.07
C VAL A 59 -18.09 -4.08 -5.61
N PHE A 60 -18.40 -4.00 -6.90
CA PHE A 60 -19.33 -4.89 -7.59
C PHE A 60 -18.65 -6.06 -8.33
N GLU A 61 -17.32 -6.13 -8.32
CA GLU A 61 -16.57 -7.26 -8.88
C GLU A 61 -16.67 -8.47 -7.92
N GLY A 62 -16.71 -9.70 -8.45
CA GLY A 62 -16.80 -10.93 -7.65
C GLY A 62 -15.47 -11.36 -7.01
N GLY A 63 -15.43 -12.59 -6.49
CA GLY A 63 -14.20 -13.28 -6.06
C GLY A 63 -13.98 -13.42 -4.55
N ASP A 64 -14.56 -12.54 -3.73
CA ASP A 64 -14.28 -12.45 -2.29
C ASP A 64 -15.55 -12.48 -1.41
N ILE A 65 -16.69 -12.91 -1.98
CA ILE A 65 -18.01 -12.90 -1.32
C ILE A 65 -17.99 -13.60 0.04
N LYS A 66 -17.31 -14.75 0.15
CA LYS A 66 -17.21 -15.49 1.41
C LYS A 66 -16.53 -14.65 2.50
N ALA A 67 -15.43 -13.95 2.16
CA ALA A 67 -14.74 -13.07 3.07
C ALA A 67 -15.61 -11.88 3.47
N GLN A 68 -16.34 -11.29 2.53
CA GLN A 68 -17.28 -10.19 2.80
C GLN A 68 -18.35 -10.61 3.79
N VAL A 69 -19.09 -11.69 3.50
CA VAL A 69 -20.18 -12.17 4.35
C VAL A 69 -19.70 -12.48 5.75
N LEU A 70 -18.60 -13.23 5.89
CA LEU A 70 -18.04 -13.56 7.19
C LEU A 70 -17.65 -12.29 7.97
N THR A 71 -17.03 -11.32 7.30
CA THR A 71 -16.67 -10.03 7.93
C THR A 71 -17.91 -9.28 8.42
N GLN A 72 -18.96 -9.17 7.61
CA GLN A 72 -20.18 -8.45 8.02
C GLN A 72 -20.93 -9.18 9.13
N CYS A 73 -20.96 -10.53 9.12
CA CYS A 73 -21.53 -11.34 10.19
C CYS A 73 -20.79 -11.15 11.51
N ILE A 74 -19.46 -11.15 11.51
CA ILE A 74 -18.67 -10.81 12.70
C ILE A 74 -19.01 -9.38 13.13
N ASN A 75 -19.02 -8.44 12.19
CA ASN A 75 -19.11 -7.02 12.48
C ASN A 75 -20.44 -6.57 13.04
N PHE A 76 -21.53 -7.16 12.59
CA PHE A 76 -22.87 -6.72 12.94
C PHE A 76 -23.68 -7.82 13.63
N GLY A 77 -23.32 -9.09 13.49
CA GLY A 77 -23.99 -10.20 14.17
C GLY A 77 -23.37 -10.60 15.51
N ILE A 78 -22.07 -10.34 15.73
CA ILE A 78 -21.36 -10.83 16.93
C ILE A 78 -20.81 -9.68 17.77
N ILE A 79 -19.92 -8.87 17.21
CA ILE A 79 -19.16 -7.86 17.96
C ILE A 79 -20.04 -6.83 18.70
N PRO A 80 -21.17 -6.34 18.15
CA PRO A 80 -22.03 -5.40 18.88
C PRO A 80 -22.62 -6.00 20.16
N PHE A 81 -23.01 -7.28 20.13
CA PHE A 81 -23.57 -7.97 21.29
C PHE A 81 -22.52 -8.29 22.34
N ILE A 82 -21.30 -8.65 21.92
CA ILE A 82 -20.16 -8.78 22.83
C ILE A 82 -19.85 -7.43 23.48
N SER A 83 -19.80 -6.36 22.70
CA SER A 83 -19.51 -5.00 23.22
C SER A 83 -20.59 -4.52 24.19
N PHE A 84 -21.86 -4.80 23.89
CA PHE A 84 -22.98 -4.53 24.78
C PHE A 84 -22.92 -5.34 26.08
N GLY A 85 -22.67 -6.66 25.99
CA GLY A 85 -22.53 -7.53 27.15
C GLY A 85 -21.39 -7.08 28.06
N MET A 86 -20.25 -6.68 27.49
CA MET A 86 -19.13 -6.09 28.22
C MET A 86 -19.49 -4.73 28.85
N GLY A 87 -20.31 -3.93 28.16
CA GLY A 87 -20.91 -2.71 28.70
C GLY A 87 -21.74 -2.96 29.95
N ILE A 88 -22.63 -3.95 29.92
CA ILE A 88 -23.43 -4.33 31.10
C ILE A 88 -22.52 -4.85 32.22
N LEU A 89 -21.56 -5.71 31.89
CA LEU A 89 -20.70 -6.37 32.89
C LEU A 89 -19.80 -5.38 33.64
N PHE A 90 -19.19 -4.43 32.93
CA PHE A 90 -18.21 -3.49 33.52
C PHE A 90 -18.81 -2.12 33.88
N PHE A 91 -19.91 -1.73 33.26
CA PHE A 91 -20.49 -0.38 33.37
C PHE A 91 -22.01 -0.39 33.60
N LYS A 92 -22.50 -1.36 34.38
CA LYS A 92 -23.92 -1.53 34.72
C LYS A 92 -24.60 -0.22 35.14
N ASP A 93 -23.97 0.54 36.03
CA ASP A 93 -24.51 1.78 36.57
C ASP A 93 -24.01 3.04 35.82
N GLN A 94 -23.30 2.85 34.71
CA GLN A 94 -22.71 3.92 33.89
C GLN A 94 -23.12 3.75 32.42
N PRO A 95 -24.39 4.01 32.07
CA PRO A 95 -24.93 3.63 30.75
C PRO A 95 -24.26 4.36 29.58
N TYR A 96 -23.74 5.57 29.77
CA TYR A 96 -22.95 6.27 28.74
C TYR A 96 -21.55 5.67 28.54
N MET A 97 -20.97 5.03 29.56
CA MET A 97 -19.70 4.28 29.39
C MET A 97 -19.95 2.99 28.63
N ALA A 98 -21.03 2.28 28.95
CA ALA A 98 -21.50 1.12 28.19
C ALA A 98 -21.81 1.49 26.72
N LEU A 99 -22.45 2.65 26.48
CA LEU A 99 -22.65 3.20 25.14
C LEU A 99 -21.32 3.41 24.41
N GLY A 100 -20.28 3.90 25.10
CA GLY A 100 -18.94 4.06 24.54
C GLY A 100 -18.35 2.73 24.04
N LEU A 101 -18.49 1.65 24.82
CA LEU A 101 -18.06 0.30 24.38
C LEU A 101 -18.88 -0.21 23.20
N LEU A 102 -20.21 -0.05 23.27
CA LEU A 102 -21.10 -0.44 22.17
C LEU A 102 -20.72 0.28 20.88
N LEU A 103 -20.58 1.61 20.92
CA LEU A 103 -20.18 2.41 19.76
C LEU A 103 -18.80 1.99 19.25
N ALA A 104 -17.82 1.71 20.12
CA ALA A 104 -16.50 1.25 19.70
C ALA A 104 -16.55 -0.06 18.88
N GLY A 105 -17.49 -0.97 19.19
CA GLY A 105 -17.67 -2.24 18.45
C GLY A 105 -18.68 -2.19 17.30
N LEU A 106 -19.63 -1.25 17.31
CA LEU A 106 -20.76 -1.19 16.40
C LEU A 106 -20.55 -0.26 15.20
N VAL A 107 -19.84 0.86 15.38
CA VAL A 107 -19.72 1.90 14.35
C VAL A 107 -19.08 1.35 13.06
N PRO A 108 -19.23 2.06 11.93
CA PRO A 108 -18.84 1.53 10.64
C PRO A 108 -17.33 1.25 10.53
N THR A 109 -16.96 0.37 9.61
CA THR A 109 -15.56 0.01 9.33
C THR A 109 -14.73 1.24 8.96
N SER A 110 -13.53 1.36 9.52
CA SER A 110 -12.59 2.43 9.19
C SER A 110 -11.88 2.11 7.88
N GLY A 111 -11.68 3.09 6.99
CA GLY A 111 -10.86 2.83 5.80
C GLY A 111 -9.36 2.75 6.05
N MET A 112 -8.90 2.93 7.30
CA MET A 112 -7.56 2.44 7.69
C MET A 112 -7.42 0.93 7.50
N THR A 113 -8.53 0.18 7.43
CA THR A 113 -8.58 -1.24 7.04
C THR A 113 -7.75 -1.50 5.78
N ILE A 114 -7.83 -0.62 4.77
CA ILE A 114 -7.14 -0.76 3.50
C ILE A 114 -5.61 -0.69 3.71
N SER A 115 -5.15 0.30 4.47
CA SER A 115 -3.72 0.50 4.77
C SER A 115 -3.15 -0.65 5.59
N TRP A 116 -3.85 -1.07 6.65
CA TRP A 116 -3.38 -2.17 7.51
C TRP A 116 -3.36 -3.52 6.78
N THR A 117 -4.37 -3.78 5.94
CA THR A 117 -4.37 -4.98 5.08
C THR A 117 -3.17 -4.96 4.13
N GLY A 118 -2.87 -3.81 3.52
CA GLY A 118 -1.68 -3.64 2.68
C GLY A 118 -0.37 -3.87 3.42
N PHE A 119 -0.20 -3.28 4.60
CA PHE A 119 0.99 -3.47 5.44
C PHE A 119 1.20 -4.94 5.85
N ALA A 120 0.11 -5.67 6.04
CA ALA A 120 0.10 -7.10 6.35
C ALA A 120 0.21 -8.01 5.10
N LYS A 121 0.38 -7.44 3.90
CA LYS A 121 0.41 -8.16 2.62
C LYS A 121 -0.85 -9.03 2.41
N GLY A 122 -2.02 -8.50 2.76
CA GLY A 122 -3.34 -9.13 2.57
C GLY A 122 -4.03 -8.71 1.27
N ASN A 123 -5.25 -9.19 1.05
CA ASN A 123 -6.06 -8.82 -0.12
C ASN A 123 -6.62 -7.39 0.05
N VAL A 124 -5.88 -6.42 -0.49
CA VAL A 124 -6.26 -5.00 -0.44
C VAL A 124 -7.58 -4.74 -1.16
N GLU A 125 -7.86 -5.46 -2.25
CA GLU A 125 -9.10 -5.28 -3.00
C GLU A 125 -10.32 -5.67 -2.16
N ALA A 126 -10.29 -6.86 -1.54
CA ALA A 126 -11.35 -7.30 -0.64
C ALA A 126 -11.56 -6.30 0.52
N SER A 127 -10.47 -5.78 1.07
CA SER A 127 -10.51 -4.79 2.16
C SER A 127 -11.18 -3.46 1.76
N VAL A 128 -11.05 -3.05 0.49
CA VAL A 128 -11.74 -1.88 -0.07
C VAL A 128 -13.25 -2.14 -0.10
N LYS A 129 -13.68 -3.30 -0.60
CA LYS A 129 -15.11 -3.67 -0.64
C LYS A 129 -15.69 -3.77 0.77
N MET A 130 -14.96 -4.40 1.70
CA MET A 130 -15.35 -4.51 3.12
C MET A 130 -15.53 -3.14 3.76
N THR A 131 -14.63 -2.20 3.45
CA THR A 131 -14.71 -0.83 3.98
C THR A 131 -15.97 -0.14 3.49
N VAL A 132 -16.32 -0.22 2.20
CA VAL A 132 -17.50 0.45 1.64
C VAL A 132 -18.80 -0.16 2.17
N ILE A 133 -18.88 -1.49 2.15
CA ILE A 133 -20.05 -2.22 2.64
C ILE A 133 -20.19 -1.98 4.15
N GLY A 134 -19.12 -2.13 4.92
CA GLY A 134 -19.10 -1.91 6.36
C GLY A 134 -19.38 -0.45 6.74
N LEU A 135 -18.90 0.51 5.96
CA LEU A 135 -19.21 1.93 6.13
C LEU A 135 -20.71 2.18 5.96
N THR A 136 -21.31 1.61 4.93
CA THR A 136 -22.74 1.79 4.59
C THR A 136 -23.65 1.06 5.58
N VAL A 137 -23.45 -0.25 5.75
CA VAL A 137 -24.26 -1.10 6.64
C VAL A 137 -24.12 -0.63 8.08
N GLY A 138 -22.89 -0.37 8.55
CA GLY A 138 -22.67 0.10 9.92
C GLY A 138 -23.31 1.46 10.18
N SER A 139 -23.29 2.36 9.19
CA SER A 139 -23.90 3.68 9.33
C SER A 139 -25.41 3.57 9.46
N VAL A 140 -26.05 2.74 8.65
CA VAL A 140 -27.50 2.53 8.74
C VAL A 140 -27.86 1.77 10.01
N ALA A 141 -27.10 0.74 10.39
CA ALA A 141 -27.39 -0.12 11.52
C ALA A 141 -27.20 0.57 12.88
N THR A 142 -26.22 1.46 13.02
CA THR A 142 -25.85 2.11 14.28
C THR A 142 -27.05 2.70 15.06
N PRO A 143 -27.89 3.59 14.51
CA PRO A 143 -29.02 4.15 15.24
C PRO A 143 -29.99 3.09 15.75
N PHE A 144 -30.28 2.06 14.95
CA PHE A 144 -31.19 0.98 15.33
C PHE A 144 -30.60 0.09 16.43
N TYR A 145 -29.32 -0.26 16.34
CA TYR A 145 -28.64 -1.03 17.39
C TYR A 145 -28.57 -0.26 18.69
N VAL A 146 -28.24 1.04 18.64
CA VAL A 146 -28.19 1.87 19.85
C VAL A 146 -29.58 1.96 20.50
N LYS A 147 -30.65 2.17 19.71
CA LYS A 147 -32.01 2.16 20.27
C LYS A 147 -32.43 0.79 20.79
N PHE A 148 -32.11 -0.28 20.07
CA PHE A 148 -32.51 -1.63 20.45
C PHE A 148 -31.81 -2.11 21.73
N LEU A 149 -30.49 -1.91 21.82
CA LEU A 149 -29.70 -2.42 22.95
C LEU A 149 -29.66 -1.44 24.14
N MET A 150 -29.64 -0.13 23.89
CA MET A 150 -29.47 0.88 24.95
C MET A 150 -30.75 1.67 25.26
N GLY A 151 -31.79 1.57 24.44
CA GLY A 151 -33.00 2.41 24.57
C GLY A 151 -33.82 2.19 25.84
N ALA A 152 -33.58 1.09 26.57
CA ALA A 152 -34.19 0.87 27.89
C ALA A 152 -33.53 1.73 28.99
N ASN A 153 -32.26 2.12 28.81
CA ASN A 153 -31.45 2.81 29.81
C ASN A 153 -31.10 4.25 29.42
N LEU A 154 -31.30 4.63 28.15
CA LEU A 154 -30.91 5.91 27.59
C LEU A 154 -32.01 6.48 26.69
N GLU A 155 -32.23 7.79 26.79
CA GLU A 155 -33.02 8.51 25.79
C GLU A 155 -32.21 8.65 24.50
N VAL A 156 -32.51 7.80 23.51
CA VAL A 156 -31.81 7.78 22.23
C VAL A 156 -32.56 8.64 21.21
N ASN A 157 -32.00 9.79 20.87
CA ASN A 157 -32.49 10.60 19.75
C ASN A 157 -31.99 10.01 18.41
N ILE A 158 -32.76 9.07 17.85
CA ILE A 158 -32.47 8.44 16.55
C ILE A 158 -32.24 9.48 15.46
N MET A 159 -33.05 10.54 15.43
CA MET A 159 -32.96 11.56 14.40
C MET A 159 -31.61 12.29 14.48
N ALA A 160 -31.16 12.66 15.67
CA ALA A 160 -29.86 13.29 15.88
C ALA A 160 -28.71 12.35 15.45
N VAL A 161 -28.77 11.07 15.81
CA VAL A 161 -27.76 10.07 15.39
C VAL A 161 -27.74 9.93 13.86
N MET A 162 -28.91 9.82 13.22
CA MET A 162 -29.02 9.72 11.76
C MET A 162 -28.49 10.98 11.06
N GLN A 163 -28.78 12.18 11.58
CA GLN A 163 -28.24 13.43 11.05
C GLN A 163 -26.71 13.48 11.12
N GLN A 164 -26.11 13.05 12.24
CA GLN A 164 -24.66 12.98 12.37
C GLN A 164 -24.06 12.00 11.36
N ILE A 165 -24.68 10.83 11.17
CA ILE A 165 -24.22 9.84 10.19
C ILE A 165 -24.33 10.37 8.76
N LEU A 166 -25.44 11.03 8.42
CA LEU A 166 -25.62 11.67 7.11
C LEU A 166 -24.50 12.70 6.86
N LEU A 167 -24.26 13.58 7.83
CA LEU A 167 -23.27 14.65 7.73
C LEU A 167 -21.83 14.14 7.65
N ILE A 168 -21.49 13.14 8.45
CA ILE A 168 -20.10 12.71 8.67
C ILE A 168 -19.69 11.57 7.74
N VAL A 169 -20.65 10.82 7.20
CA VAL A 169 -20.38 9.65 6.35
C VAL A 169 -20.88 9.88 4.93
N PHE A 170 -22.19 10.05 4.77
CA PHE A 170 -22.81 10.06 3.45
C PHE A 170 -22.46 11.31 2.66
N ILE A 171 -22.43 12.51 3.27
CA ILE A 171 -22.02 13.73 2.58
C ILE A 171 -20.56 13.64 2.08
N PRO A 172 -19.55 13.29 2.90
CA PRO A 172 -18.18 13.03 2.43
C PRO A 172 -18.07 11.99 1.32
N MET A 173 -18.87 10.92 1.41
CA MET A 173 -18.88 9.85 0.40
C MET A 173 -19.40 10.35 -0.95
N ILE A 174 -20.53 11.07 -0.94
CA ILE A 174 -21.11 11.68 -2.14
C ILE A 174 -20.14 12.72 -2.72
N ALA A 175 -19.61 13.61 -1.90
CA ALA A 175 -18.64 14.62 -2.32
C ALA A 175 -17.37 13.98 -2.90
N GLY A 176 -16.88 12.90 -2.28
CA GLY A 176 -15.71 12.15 -2.73
C GLY A 176 -15.93 11.54 -4.12
N TYR A 177 -17.10 10.91 -4.33
CA TYR A 177 -17.48 10.36 -5.62
C TYR A 177 -17.55 11.43 -6.73
N PHE A 178 -18.22 12.55 -6.50
CA PHE A 178 -18.30 13.62 -7.49
C PHE A 178 -16.94 14.27 -7.75
N THR A 179 -16.09 14.40 -6.72
CA THR A 179 -14.71 14.89 -6.89
C THR A 179 -13.90 13.95 -7.76
N GLN A 180 -13.99 12.64 -7.53
CA GLN A 180 -13.32 11.63 -8.36
C GLN A 180 -13.78 11.75 -9.81
N GLN A 181 -15.08 11.80 -10.05
CA GLN A 181 -15.64 11.90 -11.40
C GLN A 181 -15.20 13.19 -12.11
N ALA A 182 -15.17 14.32 -11.40
CA ALA A 182 -14.68 15.59 -11.94
C ALA A 182 -13.20 15.53 -12.32
N LEU A 183 -12.35 14.93 -11.46
CA LEU A 183 -10.91 14.79 -11.73
C LEU A 183 -10.64 13.82 -12.88
N VAL A 184 -11.35 12.69 -12.93
CA VAL A 184 -11.25 11.71 -14.02
C VAL A 184 -11.73 12.32 -15.34
N LYS A 185 -12.84 13.08 -15.33
CA LYS A 185 -13.34 13.78 -16.53
C LYS A 185 -12.36 14.84 -17.02
N LYS A 186 -11.69 15.56 -16.10
CA LYS A 186 -10.78 16.67 -16.43
C LYS A 186 -9.38 16.21 -16.88
N TYR A 187 -8.82 15.19 -16.23
CA TYR A 187 -7.43 14.77 -16.44
C TYR A 187 -7.29 13.39 -17.08
N GLY A 188 -8.37 12.60 -17.15
CA GLY A 188 -8.34 11.21 -17.56
C GLY A 188 -7.97 10.25 -16.43
N MET A 189 -8.34 8.98 -16.58
CA MET A 189 -8.16 7.95 -15.53
C MET A 189 -6.69 7.69 -15.20
N LYS A 190 -5.80 7.69 -16.20
CA LYS A 190 -4.36 7.42 -16.00
C LYS A 190 -3.69 8.52 -15.16
N GLU A 191 -3.90 9.78 -15.53
CA GLU A 191 -3.38 10.93 -14.76
C GLU A 191 -3.99 11.01 -13.36
N PHE A 192 -5.30 10.73 -13.22
CA PHE A 192 -5.92 10.65 -11.91
C PHE A 192 -5.20 9.63 -11.02
N GLN A 193 -4.98 8.41 -11.51
CA GLN A 193 -4.33 7.34 -10.73
C GLN A 193 -2.87 7.64 -10.41
N TYR A 194 -2.11 8.22 -11.36
CA TYR A 194 -0.68 8.45 -11.18
C TYR A 194 -0.36 9.70 -10.35
N ARG A 195 -1.05 10.82 -10.62
CA ARG A 195 -0.68 12.13 -10.07
C ARG A 195 -1.56 12.59 -8.91
N TRP A 196 -2.87 12.25 -8.95
CA TRP A 196 -3.86 12.81 -8.03
C TRP A 196 -4.24 11.86 -6.90
N ALA A 197 -4.62 10.62 -7.21
CA ALA A 197 -5.05 9.61 -6.25
C ALA A 197 -4.05 9.40 -5.09
N PRO A 198 -2.72 9.32 -5.32
CA PRO A 198 -1.75 9.08 -4.23
C PRO A 198 -1.70 10.20 -3.17
N ARG A 199 -2.24 11.38 -3.47
CA ARG A 199 -2.24 12.54 -2.56
C ARG A 199 -3.35 12.45 -1.51
N PHE A 200 -4.50 11.90 -1.85
CA PHE A 200 -5.68 11.88 -0.97
C PHE A 200 -5.50 11.06 0.32
N PRO A 201 -4.85 9.87 0.32
CA PRO A 201 -4.58 9.14 1.57
C PRO A 201 -3.75 9.93 2.58
N SER A 202 -2.81 10.74 2.09
CA SER A 202 -2.00 11.63 2.93
C SER A 202 -2.84 12.76 3.57
N LEU A 203 -3.87 13.27 2.87
CA LEU A 203 -4.83 14.21 3.45
C LEU A 203 -5.71 13.55 4.52
N SER A 204 -6.22 12.34 4.24
CA SER A 204 -7.00 11.57 5.20
C SER A 204 -6.22 11.33 6.49
N THR A 205 -4.92 11.02 6.37
CA THR A 205 -4.00 10.87 7.50
C THR A 205 -3.93 12.12 8.39
N ALA A 206 -3.92 13.32 7.80
CA ALA A 206 -3.97 14.57 8.58
C ALA A 206 -5.26 14.69 9.38
N GLY A 207 -6.40 14.27 8.78
CA GLY A 207 -7.68 14.15 9.46
C GLY A 207 -7.62 13.19 10.66
N VAL A 208 -7.06 11.98 10.47
CA VAL A 208 -6.89 10.98 11.55
C VAL A 208 -6.04 11.53 12.69
N VAL A 209 -4.87 12.09 12.37
CA VAL A 209 -3.95 12.65 13.38
C VAL A 209 -4.62 13.78 14.16
N GLY A 210 -5.29 14.70 13.46
CA GLY A 210 -5.97 15.81 14.10
C GLY A 210 -7.16 15.38 14.96
N ILE A 211 -7.98 14.42 14.52
CA ILE A 211 -9.12 13.96 15.33
C ILE A 211 -8.65 13.18 16.57
N VAL A 212 -7.57 12.40 16.47
CA VAL A 212 -6.97 11.72 17.63
C VAL A 212 -6.43 12.73 18.64
N PHE A 213 -5.73 13.77 18.17
CA PHE A 213 -5.31 14.87 19.02
C PHE A 213 -6.49 15.51 19.75
N ILE A 214 -7.55 15.87 19.02
CA ILE A 214 -8.76 16.49 19.56
C ILE A 214 -9.43 15.58 20.59
N ALA A 215 -9.57 14.28 20.28
CA ALA A 215 -10.19 13.29 21.16
C ALA A 215 -9.47 13.21 22.52
N ILE A 216 -8.14 13.12 22.51
CA ILE A 216 -7.35 13.02 23.73
C ILE A 216 -7.29 14.35 24.47
N ALA A 217 -7.12 15.48 23.76
CA ALA A 217 -7.09 16.80 24.36
C ALA A 217 -8.41 17.10 25.11
N LEU A 218 -9.56 16.83 24.49
CA LEU A 218 -10.87 17.00 25.12
C LEU A 218 -11.08 16.16 26.38
N LYS A 219 -10.30 15.11 26.59
CA LYS A 219 -10.43 14.16 27.71
C LYS A 219 -9.24 14.16 28.65
N ALA A 220 -8.21 14.95 28.39
CA ALA A 220 -6.96 14.91 29.15
C ALA A 220 -7.15 15.24 30.64
N ARG A 221 -8.00 16.23 30.97
CA ARG A 221 -8.35 16.56 32.38
C ARG A 221 -9.10 15.42 33.08
N ALA A 222 -10.02 14.77 32.39
CA ALA A 222 -10.75 13.62 32.94
C ALA A 222 -9.80 12.43 33.17
N ILE A 223 -8.87 12.19 32.24
CA ILE A 223 -7.86 11.14 32.34
C ILE A 223 -6.88 11.42 33.49
N SER A 224 -6.38 12.65 33.62
CA SER A 224 -5.43 13.04 34.67
C SER A 224 -6.06 13.09 36.07
N GLY A 225 -7.32 13.52 36.18
CA GLY A 225 -8.04 13.56 37.45
C GLY A 225 -8.50 12.18 37.96
N SER A 226 -8.50 11.15 37.11
CA SER A 226 -8.88 9.79 37.52
C SER A 226 -8.15 8.72 36.70
N PRO A 227 -6.83 8.52 36.91
CA PRO A 227 -6.05 7.54 36.16
C PRO A 227 -6.56 6.11 36.31
N GLN A 228 -7.19 5.77 37.44
CA GLN A 228 -7.84 4.47 37.65
C GLN A 228 -8.92 4.17 36.61
N MET A 229 -9.62 5.20 36.10
CA MET A 229 -10.63 5.03 35.05
C MET A 229 -10.02 4.52 33.75
N LEU A 230 -8.76 4.88 33.44
CA LEU A 230 -8.07 4.32 32.28
C LEU A 230 -8.00 2.80 32.36
N VAL A 231 -7.55 2.27 33.50
CA VAL A 231 -7.40 0.82 33.68
C VAL A 231 -8.75 0.13 33.59
N ILE A 232 -9.77 0.68 34.24
CA ILE A 232 -11.14 0.14 34.22
C ILE A 232 -11.70 0.08 32.79
N ILE A 233 -11.36 1.05 31.93
CA ILE A 233 -11.82 1.11 30.53
C ILE A 233 -10.96 0.23 29.62
N LEU A 234 -9.65 0.16 29.85
CA LEU A 234 -8.72 -0.63 29.05
C LEU A 234 -9.05 -2.12 29.13
N ILE A 235 -9.42 -2.64 30.31
CA ILE A 235 -9.75 -4.06 30.50
C ILE A 235 -10.86 -4.55 29.53
N PRO A 236 -12.09 -3.99 29.56
CA PRO A 236 -13.15 -4.45 28.67
C PRO A 236 -12.82 -4.20 27.19
N LEU A 237 -12.15 -3.10 26.84
CA LEU A 237 -11.72 -2.86 25.46
C LEU A 237 -10.72 -3.91 25.00
N SER A 238 -9.70 -4.22 25.80
CA SER A 238 -8.71 -5.25 25.48
C SER A 238 -9.35 -6.63 25.32
N LEU A 239 -10.36 -6.95 26.12
CA LEU A 239 -11.13 -8.18 25.98
C LEU A 239 -11.96 -8.20 24.69
N ILE A 240 -12.64 -7.10 24.34
CA ILE A 240 -13.42 -6.99 23.08
C ILE A 240 -12.49 -7.12 21.87
N TYR A 241 -11.40 -6.35 21.82
CA TYR A 241 -10.44 -6.40 20.71
C TYR A 241 -9.73 -7.74 20.64
N GLY A 242 -9.31 -8.31 21.77
CA GLY A 242 -8.69 -9.63 21.84
C GLY A 242 -9.61 -10.72 21.33
N PHE A 243 -10.87 -10.73 21.78
CA PHE A 243 -11.89 -11.64 21.28
C PHE A 243 -12.09 -11.49 19.76
N ASN A 244 -12.22 -10.26 19.25
CA ASN A 244 -12.39 -9.98 17.83
C ASN A 244 -11.19 -10.49 17.01
N TYR A 245 -9.96 -10.17 17.43
CA TYR A 245 -8.76 -10.68 16.78
C TYR A 245 -8.74 -12.21 16.75
N ILE A 246 -9.00 -12.88 17.88
CA ILE A 246 -9.00 -14.35 17.95
C ILE A 246 -10.07 -14.93 17.02
N LEU A 247 -11.31 -14.46 17.13
CA LEU A 247 -12.44 -14.94 16.34
C LEU A 247 -12.17 -14.77 14.83
N SER A 248 -11.78 -13.57 14.42
CA SER A 248 -11.52 -13.24 13.02
C SER A 248 -10.32 -14.01 12.47
N THR A 249 -9.29 -14.23 13.30
CA THR A 249 -8.10 -15.00 12.90
C THR A 249 -8.42 -16.46 12.68
N ILE A 250 -9.12 -17.09 13.63
CA ILE A 250 -9.53 -18.50 13.55
C ILE A 250 -10.45 -18.69 12.35
N THR A 251 -11.49 -17.85 12.24
CA THR A 251 -12.44 -17.89 11.12
C THR A 251 -11.73 -17.70 9.79
N GLY A 252 -10.83 -16.72 9.69
CA GLY A 252 -10.03 -16.45 8.51
C GLY A 252 -9.14 -17.64 8.12
N LYS A 253 -8.34 -18.18 9.05
CA LYS A 253 -7.45 -19.33 8.78
C LYS A 253 -8.21 -20.58 8.37
N MET A 254 -9.38 -20.83 8.96
CA MET A 254 -10.14 -22.04 8.69
C MET A 254 -10.90 -21.98 7.37
N LEU A 255 -11.35 -20.79 6.96
CA LEU A 255 -12.37 -20.67 5.90
C LEU A 255 -11.90 -19.92 4.66
N LEU A 256 -10.77 -19.20 4.70
CA LEU A 256 -10.34 -18.28 3.65
C LEU A 256 -8.86 -18.43 3.28
N PRO A 257 -8.48 -18.09 2.03
CA PRO A 257 -7.09 -17.92 1.64
C PRO A 257 -6.39 -16.84 2.48
N ARG A 258 -5.07 -16.94 2.64
CA ARG A 258 -4.26 -16.01 3.47
C ARG A 258 -4.61 -14.53 3.23
N GLY A 259 -4.67 -14.11 1.96
CA GLY A 259 -4.95 -12.72 1.62
C GLY A 259 -6.31 -12.23 2.15
N ASP A 260 -7.35 -13.02 1.93
CA ASP A 260 -8.73 -12.72 2.34
C ASP A 260 -8.91 -12.84 3.86
N ALA A 261 -8.23 -13.80 4.47
CA ALA A 261 -8.23 -13.98 5.92
C ALA A 261 -7.65 -12.74 6.63
N ILE A 262 -6.55 -12.19 6.11
CA ILE A 262 -5.94 -10.94 6.61
C ILE A 262 -6.90 -9.76 6.39
N ALA A 263 -7.53 -9.67 5.21
CA ALA A 263 -8.51 -8.63 4.92
C ALA A 263 -9.70 -8.69 5.90
N LEU A 264 -10.22 -9.89 6.22
CA LEU A 264 -11.29 -10.10 7.20
C LEU A 264 -10.87 -9.65 8.61
N VAL A 265 -9.65 -9.96 9.06
CA VAL A 265 -9.17 -9.53 10.38
C VAL A 265 -9.16 -8.00 10.48
N TYR A 266 -8.55 -7.29 9.53
CA TYR A 266 -8.54 -5.83 9.61
C TYR A 266 -9.92 -5.23 9.33
N GLY A 267 -10.70 -5.82 8.44
CA GLY A 267 -12.07 -5.39 8.13
C GLY A 267 -13.04 -5.53 9.29
N SER A 268 -12.71 -6.37 10.28
CA SER A 268 -13.52 -6.57 11.48
C SER A 268 -13.05 -5.82 12.71
N VAL A 269 -11.74 -5.71 12.90
CA VAL A 269 -11.15 -5.04 14.06
C VAL A 269 -11.11 -3.52 13.87
N MET A 270 -10.89 -3.02 12.64
CA MET A 270 -10.73 -1.59 12.42
C MET A 270 -12.08 -0.85 12.35
N ARG A 271 -12.40 -0.13 13.43
CA ARG A 271 -13.62 0.68 13.53
C ARG A 271 -13.37 2.16 13.41
N ASN A 272 -14.36 2.87 12.89
CA ASN A 272 -14.28 4.30 12.71
C ASN A 272 -14.63 5.02 14.02
N LEU A 273 -13.66 5.02 14.94
CA LEU A 273 -13.78 5.66 16.26
C LEU A 273 -14.01 7.18 16.16
N SER A 274 -13.67 7.81 15.03
CA SER A 274 -13.91 9.23 14.80
C SER A 274 -15.40 9.51 14.64
N ILE A 275 -16.09 8.66 13.88
CA ILE A 275 -17.56 8.69 13.77
C ILE A 275 -18.18 8.40 15.14
N ALA A 276 -17.68 7.40 15.88
CA ALA A 276 -18.17 7.09 17.22
C ALA A 276 -18.09 8.31 18.14
N LEU A 277 -16.93 8.99 18.16
CA LEU A 277 -16.68 10.16 18.99
C LEU A 277 -17.64 11.31 18.64
N ALA A 278 -17.83 11.56 17.34
CA ALA A 278 -18.74 12.60 16.88
C ALA A 278 -20.20 12.29 17.21
N ILE A 279 -20.65 11.03 17.05
CA ILE A 279 -21.99 10.60 17.48
C ILE A 279 -22.13 10.77 19.00
N ALA A 280 -21.16 10.30 19.78
CA ALA A 280 -21.19 10.42 21.23
C ALA A 280 -21.35 11.87 21.69
N ILE A 281 -20.54 12.80 21.17
CA ILE A 281 -20.56 14.20 21.60
C ILE A 281 -21.78 14.96 21.06
N ASN A 282 -22.13 14.78 19.79
CA ASN A 282 -23.15 15.60 19.13
C ASN A 282 -24.57 15.06 19.28
N ALA A 283 -24.75 13.73 19.40
CA ALA A 283 -26.08 13.13 19.53
C ALA A 283 -26.52 12.94 20.99
N PHE A 284 -25.58 12.83 21.93
CA PHE A 284 -25.86 12.61 23.37
C PHE A 284 -25.40 13.77 24.27
N GLY A 285 -25.00 14.89 23.69
CA GLY A 285 -24.71 16.14 24.41
C GLY A 285 -23.66 15.99 25.52
N ALA A 286 -23.89 16.65 26.66
CA ALA A 286 -22.96 16.66 27.79
C ALA A 286 -22.72 15.26 28.37
N GLN A 287 -23.75 14.41 28.42
CA GLN A 287 -23.68 13.05 28.95
C GLN A 287 -22.87 12.11 28.05
N GLY A 288 -22.88 12.37 26.74
CA GLY A 288 -22.02 11.72 25.75
C GLY A 288 -20.51 11.90 26.00
N SER A 289 -20.13 12.79 26.93
CA SER A 289 -18.74 12.98 27.36
C SER A 289 -18.11 11.69 27.90
N SER A 290 -18.87 10.85 28.61
CA SER A 290 -18.39 9.58 29.16
C SER A 290 -18.17 8.53 28.06
N ALA A 291 -19.11 8.41 27.12
CA ALA A 291 -18.93 7.58 25.93
C ALA A 291 -17.68 7.99 25.13
N ALA A 292 -17.50 9.30 24.95
CA ALA A 292 -16.34 9.87 24.26
C ALA A 292 -15.00 9.56 24.96
N LEU A 293 -14.98 9.43 26.29
CA LEU A 293 -13.78 9.00 27.03
C LEU A 293 -13.40 7.55 26.66
N VAL A 294 -14.37 6.64 26.65
CA VAL A 294 -14.15 5.24 26.26
C VAL A 294 -13.62 5.15 24.82
N ILE A 295 -14.22 5.92 23.90
CA ILE A 295 -13.81 5.96 22.49
C ILE A 295 -12.40 6.53 22.34
N ALA A 296 -12.05 7.58 23.09
CA ALA A 296 -10.70 8.15 23.08
C ALA A 296 -9.65 7.12 23.52
N ILE A 297 -9.96 6.29 24.52
CA ILE A 297 -9.08 5.22 25.00
C ILE A 297 -9.04 4.06 23.99
N ALA A 298 -10.14 3.76 23.31
CA ALA A 298 -10.19 2.75 22.26
C ALA A 298 -9.22 3.03 21.10
N TYR A 299 -8.89 4.30 20.81
CA TYR A 299 -7.85 4.63 19.83
C TYR A 299 -6.47 4.09 20.23
N ILE A 300 -6.14 4.11 21.52
CA ILE A 300 -4.86 3.57 22.04
C ILE A 300 -4.79 2.10 21.66
N ILE A 301 -5.82 1.33 22.02
CA ILE A 301 -5.83 -0.11 21.80
C ILE A 301 -5.91 -0.44 20.32
N GLN A 302 -6.84 0.16 19.56
CA GLN A 302 -7.09 -0.22 18.17
C GLN A 302 -5.86 0.00 17.28
N VAL A 303 -5.20 1.16 17.39
CA VAL A 303 -4.06 1.48 16.53
C VAL A 303 -2.85 0.64 16.90
N GLN A 304 -2.55 0.48 18.19
CA GLN A 304 -1.38 -0.28 18.64
C GLN A 304 -1.54 -1.77 18.38
N SER A 305 -2.70 -2.33 18.70
CA SER A 305 -2.98 -3.75 18.42
C SER A 305 -2.90 -4.06 16.92
N ALA A 306 -3.38 -3.17 16.04
CA ALA A 306 -3.22 -3.33 14.60
C ALA A 306 -1.74 -3.35 14.18
N ALA A 307 -0.95 -2.40 14.68
CA ALA A 307 0.47 -2.33 14.39
C ALA A 307 1.23 -3.57 14.84
N TRP A 308 0.92 -4.09 16.03
CA TRP A 308 1.51 -5.34 16.52
C TRP A 308 1.04 -6.54 15.69
N TYR A 309 -0.24 -6.59 15.34
CA TYR A 309 -0.79 -7.68 14.54
C TYR A 309 -0.15 -7.77 13.14
N VAL A 310 0.22 -6.64 12.52
CA VAL A 310 1.03 -6.64 11.27
C VAL A 310 2.31 -7.43 11.48
N LYS A 311 3.03 -7.20 12.58
CA LYS A 311 4.30 -7.91 12.87
C LYS A 311 4.09 -9.41 13.10
N PHE A 312 2.94 -9.81 13.62
CA PHE A 312 2.61 -11.22 13.86
C PHE A 312 1.98 -11.92 12.65
N THR A 313 1.62 -11.19 11.60
CA THR A 313 0.84 -11.72 10.48
C THR A 313 1.51 -12.92 9.83
N ASP A 314 2.81 -12.85 9.51
CA ASP A 314 3.52 -13.96 8.85
C ASP A 314 3.69 -15.18 9.75
N ARG A 315 3.73 -14.99 11.08
CA ARG A 315 3.74 -16.09 12.05
C ARG A 315 2.36 -16.76 12.18
N ILE A 316 1.30 -15.98 12.06
CA ILE A 316 -0.08 -16.46 12.23
C ILE A 316 -0.59 -17.12 10.95
N PHE A 317 -0.42 -16.49 9.79
CA PHE A 317 -0.98 -16.93 8.50
C PHE A 317 0.05 -17.58 7.57
N GLY A 318 1.29 -17.72 8.00
CA GLY A 318 2.40 -18.12 7.14
C GLY A 318 2.97 -16.94 6.36
N LYS A 319 4.21 -17.11 5.86
CA LYS A 319 4.87 -16.11 5.03
C LYS A 319 3.99 -15.78 3.83
N ALA A 320 3.96 -14.50 3.45
CA ALA A 320 3.39 -14.12 2.16
C ALA A 320 4.01 -14.98 1.07
N PRO A 321 3.22 -15.48 0.09
CA PRO A 321 3.78 -16.22 -1.04
C PRO A 321 4.91 -15.40 -1.62
N GLU A 322 6.13 -15.95 -1.61
CA GLU A 322 7.20 -15.36 -2.40
C GLU A 322 6.70 -15.37 -3.84
N ALA A 323 6.77 -14.22 -4.53
CA ALA A 323 6.54 -14.20 -5.97
C ALA A 323 7.47 -15.28 -6.55
N LYS A 324 6.90 -16.36 -7.11
CA LYS A 324 7.62 -17.58 -7.53
C LYS A 324 8.95 -17.18 -8.18
N ALA A 325 10.03 -17.31 -7.42
CA ALA A 325 11.36 -17.36 -8.00
C ALA A 325 11.44 -18.73 -8.67
N ALA A 326 11.71 -18.74 -9.98
CA ALA A 326 12.05 -19.99 -10.67
C ALA A 326 13.20 -20.66 -9.90
N GLU A 327 13.05 -21.95 -9.57
CA GLU A 327 14.11 -22.70 -8.90
C GLU A 327 15.38 -22.70 -9.77
N PRO A 328 16.57 -22.41 -9.19
CA PRO A 328 17.81 -22.55 -9.91
C PRO A 328 18.12 -24.04 -10.15
N PRO A 329 18.71 -24.41 -11.31
CA PRO A 329 19.09 -25.78 -11.58
C PRO A 329 20.14 -26.29 -10.58
N ALA A 330 20.08 -27.60 -10.30
CA ALA A 330 20.94 -28.27 -9.33
C ALA A 330 22.44 -28.13 -9.68
N ILE A 331 23.24 -27.75 -8.67
CA ILE A 331 24.68 -27.56 -8.80
C ILE A 331 25.37 -28.92 -8.74
N VAL A 332 26.03 -29.32 -9.84
CA VAL A 332 26.92 -30.48 -9.89
C VAL A 332 28.24 -30.11 -9.22
N THR A 333 28.63 -30.88 -8.19
CA THR A 333 29.84 -30.67 -7.38
C THR A 333 30.82 -31.81 -7.61
N GLU A 334 31.68 -31.69 -8.61
CA GLU A 334 32.96 -32.41 -8.66
C GLU A 334 34.03 -31.50 -9.26
N LEU A 335 34.99 -31.08 -8.44
CA LEU A 335 36.19 -30.36 -8.87
C LEU A 335 37.35 -31.36 -8.94
N THR A 336 37.91 -31.53 -10.13
CA THR A 336 39.16 -32.26 -10.35
C THR A 336 40.38 -31.35 -10.13
N PRO A 337 41.56 -31.89 -9.75
CA PRO A 337 42.70 -31.09 -9.33
C PRO A 337 43.39 -30.41 -10.52
N ALA A 338 43.85 -29.18 -10.29
CA ALA A 338 44.41 -28.29 -11.29
C ALA A 338 45.63 -28.86 -12.04
N ALA A 339 45.57 -28.82 -13.37
CA ALA A 339 46.71 -29.03 -14.25
C ALA A 339 47.57 -27.76 -14.35
N LYS A 340 48.89 -27.96 -14.48
CA LYS A 340 49.92 -26.91 -14.50
C LYS A 340 49.77 -25.94 -15.68
N MET A 341 49.93 -24.66 -15.34
CA MET A 341 49.87 -23.49 -16.22
C MET A 341 51.03 -23.50 -17.23
N THR A 342 50.73 -23.30 -18.52
CA THR A 342 51.72 -23.08 -19.60
C THR A 342 51.69 -21.62 -20.08
N ASP A 343 52.78 -21.21 -20.74
CA ASP A 343 53.30 -19.84 -20.91
C ASP A 343 52.51 -18.85 -21.80
N ASP A 344 51.18 -18.89 -21.80
CA ASP A 344 50.34 -17.79 -22.27
C ASP A 344 49.15 -17.63 -21.32
N PRO A 345 49.02 -16.51 -20.57
CA PRO A 345 47.98 -16.37 -19.55
C PRO A 345 46.55 -16.35 -20.12
N PHE A 346 46.37 -16.44 -21.45
CA PHE A 346 45.05 -16.46 -22.10
C PHE A 346 44.77 -17.65 -23.03
N PHE A 347 45.65 -18.64 -23.17
CA PHE A 347 45.42 -19.80 -24.03
C PHE A 347 45.67 -21.14 -23.32
N VAL A 348 44.63 -21.97 -23.19
CA VAL A 348 44.74 -23.36 -22.72
C VAL A 348 43.96 -24.27 -23.67
N HIS A 349 44.62 -25.31 -24.18
CA HIS A 349 44.06 -26.43 -24.96
C HIS A 349 42.85 -26.10 -25.88
N GLY A 350 43.10 -25.32 -26.94
CA GLY A 350 42.14 -25.16 -28.04
C GLY A 350 41.14 -24.01 -27.90
N GLY A 351 41.29 -23.09 -26.95
CA GLY A 351 40.46 -21.87 -26.84
C GLY A 351 41.04 -20.78 -25.94
N THR A 352 40.48 -19.57 -26.02
CA THR A 352 40.82 -18.39 -25.19
C THR A 352 40.24 -18.50 -23.78
N ILE A 353 40.99 -18.03 -22.75
CA ILE A 353 40.60 -18.05 -21.33
C ILE A 353 39.44 -17.09 -21.02
N VAL A 354 39.34 -15.99 -21.77
CA VAL A 354 38.22 -15.04 -21.70
C VAL A 354 37.53 -15.06 -23.06
N PRO A 355 36.20 -15.27 -23.13
CA PRO A 355 35.47 -15.26 -24.39
C PRO A 355 35.68 -13.95 -25.15
N ASP A 356 35.83 -14.01 -26.48
CA ASP A 356 35.86 -12.81 -27.33
C ASP A 356 34.56 -12.03 -27.18
N ILE A 357 34.64 -10.72 -26.94
CA ILE A 357 33.46 -9.85 -26.90
C ILE A 357 33.18 -9.40 -28.34
N ARG A 358 32.21 -10.03 -29.01
CA ARG A 358 31.82 -9.72 -30.39
C ARG A 358 30.46 -9.03 -30.47
N LYS A 359 29.54 -9.34 -29.56
CA LYS A 359 28.19 -8.75 -29.52
C LYS A 359 27.87 -8.22 -28.12
N ILE A 360 27.58 -6.93 -28.04
CA ILE A 360 27.27 -6.22 -26.80
C ILE A 360 25.80 -5.81 -26.79
N LEU A 361 25.08 -6.22 -25.74
CA LEU A 361 23.71 -5.76 -25.48
C LEU A 361 23.74 -4.55 -24.54
N TYR A 362 23.52 -3.37 -25.08
CA TYR A 362 23.36 -2.15 -24.28
C TYR A 362 21.89 -1.93 -23.92
N VAL A 363 21.58 -1.98 -22.62
CA VAL A 363 20.21 -1.81 -22.12
C VAL A 363 20.01 -0.38 -21.62
N THR A 364 18.95 0.26 -22.09
CA THR A 364 18.62 1.64 -21.73
C THR A 364 17.18 1.80 -21.29
N ASP A 365 16.95 2.57 -20.24
CA ASP A 365 15.65 3.11 -19.84
C ASP A 365 15.54 4.62 -20.11
N LEU A 366 16.50 5.18 -20.86
CA LEU A 366 16.66 6.60 -21.17
C LEU A 366 16.98 7.51 -19.95
N SER A 367 17.33 6.91 -18.80
CA SER A 367 17.81 7.65 -17.64
C SER A 367 19.17 8.32 -17.88
N GLU A 368 19.58 9.22 -16.97
CA GLU A 368 20.93 9.81 -16.99
C GLU A 368 22.02 8.74 -16.79
N THR A 369 21.77 7.73 -15.95
CA THR A 369 22.78 6.68 -15.71
C THR A 369 22.94 5.77 -16.92
N ALA A 370 21.84 5.44 -17.63
CA ALA A 370 21.91 4.72 -18.89
C ALA A 370 22.66 5.53 -19.95
N ARG A 371 22.35 6.83 -20.09
CA ARG A 371 23.08 7.74 -20.99
C ARG A 371 24.57 7.86 -20.67
N TYR A 372 24.98 7.62 -19.44
CA TYR A 372 26.40 7.51 -19.10
C TYR A 372 26.97 6.12 -19.42
N ALA A 373 26.20 5.06 -19.17
CA ALA A 373 26.59 3.66 -19.46
C ALA A 373 26.87 3.40 -20.94
N VAL A 374 26.16 4.08 -21.86
CA VAL A 374 26.38 3.95 -23.31
C VAL A 374 27.82 4.28 -23.73
N ARG A 375 28.51 5.17 -23.00
CA ARG A 375 29.90 5.55 -23.31
C ARG A 375 30.86 4.38 -23.09
N TYR A 376 30.58 3.54 -22.09
CA TYR A 376 31.30 2.30 -21.85
C TYR A 376 31.01 1.28 -22.95
N ALA A 377 29.75 1.18 -23.39
CA ALA A 377 29.39 0.32 -24.51
C ALA A 377 30.13 0.71 -25.80
N CYS A 378 30.15 2.00 -26.16
CA CYS A 378 30.91 2.49 -27.30
C CYS A 378 32.41 2.20 -27.18
N SER A 379 33.02 2.48 -26.02
CA SER A 379 34.47 2.30 -25.82
C SER A 379 34.91 0.85 -25.86
N ILE A 380 34.14 -0.07 -25.25
CA ILE A 380 34.43 -1.50 -25.29
C ILE A 380 34.22 -2.02 -26.70
N ALA A 381 33.13 -1.60 -27.36
CA ALA A 381 32.84 -2.04 -28.71
C ALA A 381 33.91 -1.62 -29.73
N ASP A 382 34.40 -0.38 -29.65
CA ASP A 382 35.50 0.11 -30.48
C ASP A 382 36.79 -0.69 -30.22
N LYS A 383 37.12 -0.97 -28.95
CA LYS A 383 38.32 -1.73 -28.58
C LYS A 383 38.30 -3.18 -29.07
N TYR A 384 37.16 -3.85 -28.98
CA TYR A 384 37.01 -5.26 -29.36
C TYR A 384 36.45 -5.43 -30.78
N GLN A 385 36.21 -4.33 -31.51
CA GLN A 385 35.53 -4.33 -32.81
C GLN A 385 34.18 -5.09 -32.75
N ALA A 386 33.46 -4.88 -31.65
CA ALA A 386 32.20 -5.57 -31.34
C ALA A 386 30.99 -4.79 -31.88
N GLU A 387 29.92 -5.52 -32.20
CA GLU A 387 28.62 -4.95 -32.53
C GLU A 387 27.87 -4.54 -31.26
N VAL A 388 27.21 -3.37 -31.28
CA VAL A 388 26.35 -2.93 -30.17
C VAL A 388 24.89 -2.96 -30.62
N THR A 389 24.05 -3.66 -29.85
CA THR A 389 22.60 -3.60 -29.98
C THR A 389 21.99 -2.88 -28.80
N VAL A 390 21.14 -1.89 -29.09
CA VAL A 390 20.39 -1.14 -28.07
C VAL A 390 19.10 -1.86 -27.77
N LEU A 391 18.85 -2.18 -26.50
CA LEU A 391 17.59 -2.73 -26.02
C LEU A 391 16.90 -1.74 -25.10
N HIS A 392 15.64 -1.43 -25.41
CA HIS A 392 14.72 -0.79 -24.48
C HIS A 392 13.53 -1.73 -24.24
N VAL A 393 13.23 -1.98 -22.97
CA VAL A 393 12.05 -2.76 -22.60
C VAL A 393 10.99 -1.80 -22.08
N VAL A 394 9.86 -1.77 -22.77
CA VAL A 394 8.65 -1.11 -22.31
C VAL A 394 7.99 -2.04 -21.29
N PRO A 395 7.90 -1.66 -20.01
CA PRO A 395 7.28 -2.52 -19.01
C PRO A 395 5.84 -2.84 -19.43
N ASP A 396 5.46 -4.12 -19.42
CA ASP A 396 4.04 -4.45 -19.51
C ASP A 396 3.39 -4.01 -18.20
N MET A 397 2.62 -2.93 -18.29
CA MET A 397 1.93 -2.33 -17.16
C MET A 397 1.02 -3.33 -16.44
N LEU A 398 0.56 -4.40 -17.12
CA LEU A 398 -0.24 -5.43 -16.48
C LEU A 398 0.62 -6.35 -15.61
N GLU A 399 1.79 -6.80 -16.08
CA GLU A 399 2.75 -7.59 -15.29
C GLU A 399 3.40 -6.79 -14.16
N GLU A 400 3.68 -5.50 -14.38
CA GLU A 400 4.21 -4.62 -13.33
C GLU A 400 3.15 -4.38 -12.22
N PHE A 401 1.87 -4.28 -12.62
CA PHE A 401 0.75 -4.32 -11.68
C PHE A 401 0.63 -5.68 -10.99
N SER A 402 0.77 -6.79 -11.72
CA SER A 402 0.70 -8.16 -11.18
C SER A 402 1.81 -8.42 -10.17
N ALA A 403 3.05 -7.99 -10.46
CA ALA A 403 4.22 -8.13 -9.59
C ALA A 403 4.18 -7.16 -8.40
N GLY A 404 3.67 -5.94 -8.60
CA GLY A 404 3.47 -4.96 -7.53
C GLY A 404 2.28 -5.27 -6.61
N ALA A 405 1.26 -5.98 -7.11
CA ALA A 405 0.06 -6.35 -6.37
C ALA A 405 0.03 -7.82 -5.90
N GLY A 406 0.92 -8.68 -6.41
CA GLY A 406 0.98 -10.11 -6.10
C GLY A 406 -0.18 -10.94 -6.69
N ILE A 407 -0.75 -10.54 -7.82
CA ILE A 407 -1.94 -11.16 -8.45
C ILE A 407 -1.63 -11.42 -9.92
N ASP A 408 -1.87 -12.64 -10.44
CA ASP A 408 -1.71 -12.92 -11.88
C ASP A 408 -2.95 -12.43 -12.66
N LEU A 409 -2.82 -11.27 -13.29
CA LEU A 409 -3.91 -10.60 -14.02
C LEU A 409 -4.04 -11.07 -15.47
N THR A 410 -3.17 -11.95 -15.95
CA THR A 410 -3.14 -12.40 -17.35
C THR A 410 -4.38 -13.20 -17.74
N GLU A 411 -4.92 -14.03 -16.83
CA GLU A 411 -6.11 -14.86 -17.09
C GLU A 411 -7.42 -14.05 -17.19
N HIS A 412 -7.51 -12.88 -16.56
CA HIS A 412 -8.78 -12.14 -16.44
C HIS A 412 -9.06 -11.13 -17.57
N PHE A 413 -8.02 -10.68 -18.27
CA PHE A 413 -8.13 -9.60 -19.25
C PHE A 413 -7.94 -10.04 -20.72
N GLY A 414 -7.40 -11.25 -20.93
CA GLY A 414 -7.11 -11.93 -22.20
C GLY A 414 -7.38 -11.11 -23.48
N LYS A 415 -8.44 -11.46 -24.21
CA LYS A 415 -8.64 -10.98 -25.59
C LYS A 415 -8.87 -9.47 -25.76
N LYS A 416 -9.52 -8.80 -24.81
CA LYS A 416 -9.86 -7.37 -24.95
C LYS A 416 -8.69 -6.47 -24.60
N TRP A 417 -7.81 -6.93 -23.73
CA TRP A 417 -6.58 -6.22 -23.39
C TRP A 417 -5.55 -6.36 -24.50
N ASP A 418 -5.40 -7.55 -25.11
CA ASP A 418 -4.49 -7.77 -26.23
C ASP A 418 -4.73 -6.79 -27.40
N GLU A 419 -5.99 -6.55 -27.78
CA GLU A 419 -6.33 -5.58 -28.83
C GLU A 419 -6.06 -4.11 -28.43
N PHE A 420 -6.37 -3.73 -27.18
CA PHE A 420 -6.16 -2.37 -26.67
C PHE A 420 -4.66 -2.05 -26.44
N ASN A 421 -3.90 -3.07 -26.06
CA ASN A 421 -2.46 -3.01 -25.80
C ASN A 421 -1.69 -2.91 -27.11
N THR A 422 -2.05 -3.67 -28.15
CA THR A 422 -1.34 -3.64 -29.44
C THR A 422 -1.31 -2.25 -30.09
N LYS A 423 -2.44 -1.53 -30.08
CA LYS A 423 -2.52 -0.19 -30.69
C LYS A 423 -1.82 0.89 -29.85
N SER A 424 -1.83 0.75 -28.52
CA SER A 424 -1.18 1.69 -27.59
C SER A 424 0.34 1.45 -27.48
N ILE A 425 0.77 0.19 -27.53
CA ILE A 425 2.17 -0.23 -27.57
C ILE A 425 2.80 0.17 -28.88
N ALA A 426 2.13 0.03 -30.03
CA ALA A 426 2.67 0.46 -31.32
C ALA A 426 3.01 1.96 -31.32
N ILE A 427 2.10 2.80 -30.80
CA ILE A 427 2.31 4.26 -30.69
C ILE A 427 3.46 4.58 -29.70
N ALA A 428 3.52 3.86 -28.57
CA ALA A 428 4.60 4.03 -27.59
C ALA A 428 5.95 3.57 -28.15
N LYS A 429 6.00 2.44 -28.86
CA LYS A 429 7.20 1.91 -29.54
C LYS A 429 7.74 2.92 -30.54
N ASP A 430 6.90 3.54 -31.36
CA ASP A 430 7.33 4.56 -32.33
C ASP A 430 7.87 5.84 -31.66
N ALA A 431 7.26 6.28 -30.56
CA ALA A 431 7.76 7.44 -29.80
C ALA A 431 9.10 7.14 -29.12
N ILE A 432 9.25 5.94 -28.57
CA ILE A 432 10.47 5.47 -27.90
C ILE A 432 11.59 5.25 -28.92
N LEU A 433 11.30 4.60 -30.04
CA LEU A 433 12.25 4.39 -31.14
C LEU A 433 12.82 5.72 -31.64
N ARG A 434 11.96 6.74 -31.84
CA ARG A 434 12.41 8.09 -32.20
C ARG A 434 13.38 8.66 -31.18
N ARG A 435 13.05 8.56 -29.90
CA ARG A 435 13.90 9.10 -28.82
C ARG A 435 15.21 8.35 -28.65
N ILE A 436 15.22 7.03 -28.84
CA ILE A 436 16.45 6.22 -28.85
C ILE A 436 17.32 6.64 -30.03
N ARG A 437 16.75 6.78 -31.24
CA ARG A 437 17.49 7.22 -32.44
C ARG A 437 18.11 8.61 -32.25
N GLU A 438 17.34 9.58 -31.77
CA GLU A 438 17.83 10.92 -31.44
C GLU A 438 18.99 10.88 -30.42
N THR A 439 18.87 10.01 -29.41
CA THR A 439 19.90 9.84 -28.39
C THR A 439 21.16 9.19 -28.97
N SER A 440 21.00 8.15 -29.78
CA SER A 440 22.11 7.48 -30.47
C SER A 440 22.83 8.44 -31.43
N GLU A 441 22.12 9.23 -32.22
CA GLU A 441 22.72 10.24 -33.10
C GLU A 441 23.55 11.27 -32.33
N ARG A 442 23.05 11.73 -31.19
CA ARG A 442 23.78 12.66 -30.34
C ARG A 442 25.06 12.02 -29.78
N ILE A 443 24.98 10.76 -29.35
CA ILE A 443 26.13 10.02 -28.82
C ILE A 443 27.18 9.75 -29.90
N THR A 444 26.78 9.36 -31.12
CA THR A 444 27.72 9.14 -32.23
C THR A 444 28.39 10.44 -32.66
N LYS A 445 27.74 11.61 -32.49
CA LYS A 445 28.40 12.92 -32.67
C LYS A 445 29.42 13.22 -31.56
N GLU A 446 29.12 12.86 -30.31
CA GLU A 446 30.04 13.01 -29.17
C GLU A 446 31.20 12.01 -29.21
N ILE A 447 30.98 10.81 -29.76
CA ILE A 447 31.92 9.68 -29.81
C ILE A 447 31.93 9.13 -31.25
N PRO A 448 32.77 9.70 -32.15
CA PRO A 448 32.79 9.34 -33.57
C PRO A 448 33.09 7.86 -33.86
N CYS A 449 33.81 7.19 -32.97
CA CYS A 449 34.13 5.76 -33.07
C CYS A 449 33.06 4.82 -32.49
N CYS A 450 31.91 5.34 -32.04
CA CYS A 450 30.88 4.48 -31.46
C CYS A 450 30.18 3.63 -32.54
N PRO A 451 30.21 2.28 -32.48
CA PRO A 451 29.61 1.40 -33.48
C PRO A 451 28.08 1.25 -33.32
N LEU A 452 27.40 2.25 -32.76
CA LEU A 452 25.94 2.29 -32.67
C LEU A 452 25.33 2.57 -34.05
N THR A 453 24.66 1.58 -34.62
CA THR A 453 23.95 1.73 -35.90
C THR A 453 22.44 1.85 -35.66
N GLN A 454 21.75 2.63 -36.50
CA GLN A 454 20.29 2.81 -36.40
C GLN A 454 19.49 1.52 -36.67
N GLY A 455 20.12 0.52 -37.28
CA GLY A 455 19.53 -0.80 -37.56
C GLY A 455 19.48 -1.74 -36.36
N ASN A 456 20.27 -1.49 -35.32
CA ASN A 456 20.44 -2.39 -34.18
C ASN A 456 19.75 -1.87 -32.92
N ILE A 457 18.47 -1.51 -33.05
CA ILE A 457 17.64 -1.04 -31.93
C ILE A 457 16.45 -1.99 -31.76
N LEU A 458 16.39 -2.64 -30.60
CA LEU A 458 15.32 -3.51 -30.17
C LEU A 458 14.44 -2.77 -29.15
N VAL A 459 13.13 -2.73 -29.43
CA VAL A 459 12.13 -2.21 -28.48
C VAL A 459 11.11 -3.29 -28.21
N GLU A 460 11.27 -3.92 -27.06
CA GLU A 460 10.44 -5.02 -26.60
C GLU A 460 9.44 -4.53 -25.55
N ALA A 461 8.37 -5.30 -25.35
CA ALA A 461 7.39 -5.04 -24.29
C ALA A 461 7.29 -6.25 -23.37
N GLY A 462 7.22 -6.04 -22.06
CA GLY A 462 7.16 -7.12 -21.07
C GLY A 462 7.90 -6.80 -19.77
N ASN A 463 8.09 -7.80 -18.90
CA ASN A 463 8.97 -7.67 -17.73
C ASN A 463 10.41 -7.31 -18.13
N PRO A 464 10.97 -6.17 -17.67
CA PRO A 464 12.32 -5.74 -18.05
C PRO A 464 13.41 -6.79 -17.80
N VAL A 465 13.42 -7.41 -16.62
CA VAL A 465 14.45 -8.42 -16.29
C VAL A 465 14.29 -9.65 -17.18
N GLY A 466 13.08 -10.17 -17.33
CA GLY A 466 12.81 -11.36 -18.16
C GLY A 466 13.18 -11.14 -19.63
N ILE A 467 12.79 -10.01 -20.21
CA ILE A 467 13.11 -9.67 -21.59
C ILE A 467 14.62 -9.46 -21.80
N ILE A 468 15.31 -8.75 -20.89
CA ILE A 468 16.77 -8.55 -20.99
C ILE A 468 17.48 -9.90 -21.00
N LEU A 469 17.12 -10.80 -20.07
CA LEU A 469 17.70 -12.14 -19.99
C LEU A 469 17.42 -12.95 -21.26
N SER A 470 16.18 -12.91 -21.75
CA SER A 470 15.77 -13.62 -22.97
C SER A 470 16.54 -13.11 -24.19
N VAL A 471 16.64 -11.79 -24.39
CA VAL A 471 17.33 -11.19 -25.54
C VAL A 471 18.84 -11.43 -25.46
N ALA A 472 19.42 -11.33 -24.26
CA ALA A 472 20.84 -11.62 -24.04
C ALA A 472 21.19 -13.06 -24.46
N GLU A 473 20.33 -14.02 -24.14
CA GLU A 473 20.54 -15.43 -24.45
C GLU A 473 20.23 -15.75 -25.93
N THR A 474 19.04 -15.40 -26.42
CA THR A 474 18.61 -15.75 -27.79
C THR A 474 19.43 -15.04 -28.86
N GLY A 475 19.92 -13.82 -28.56
CA GLY A 475 20.79 -13.06 -29.44
C GLY A 475 22.26 -13.47 -29.40
N ASN A 476 22.62 -14.42 -28.52
CA ASN A 476 23.99 -14.85 -28.22
C ASN A 476 24.92 -13.65 -27.96
N TYR A 477 24.52 -12.77 -27.05
CA TYR A 477 25.37 -11.64 -26.65
C TYR A 477 26.47 -12.09 -25.69
N ASP A 478 27.65 -11.49 -25.81
CA ASP A 478 28.83 -11.82 -25.01
C ASP A 478 28.94 -10.93 -23.76
N LEU A 479 28.31 -9.74 -23.78
CA LEU A 479 28.35 -8.78 -22.70
C LEU A 479 27.06 -7.94 -22.65
N VAL A 480 26.48 -7.81 -21.46
CA VAL A 480 25.37 -6.89 -21.18
C VAL A 480 25.89 -5.65 -20.47
N ILE A 481 25.55 -4.46 -20.96
CA ILE A 481 25.96 -3.19 -20.34
C ILE A 481 24.71 -2.37 -20.00
N MET A 482 24.61 -1.90 -18.76
CA MET A 482 23.46 -1.11 -18.31
C MET A 482 23.80 -0.12 -17.19
N GLY A 483 22.92 0.85 -16.95
CA GLY A 483 23.03 1.77 -15.81
C GLY A 483 22.64 1.12 -14.48
N THR A 484 23.20 1.60 -13.37
CA THR A 484 22.84 1.15 -12.00
C THR A 484 21.39 1.43 -11.63
N HIS A 485 20.81 2.53 -12.12
CA HIS A 485 19.49 3.03 -11.71
C HIS A 485 18.74 3.71 -12.83
N GLY A 486 17.41 3.58 -12.81
CA GLY A 486 16.55 4.31 -13.72
C GLY A 486 16.00 5.64 -13.18
N HIS A 487 14.81 6.01 -13.63
CA HIS A 487 14.12 7.23 -13.20
C HIS A 487 13.64 7.25 -11.72
N GLY A 488 13.63 6.10 -11.04
CA GLY A 488 13.25 5.96 -9.62
C GLY A 488 14.46 5.89 -8.69
N LYS A 489 15.08 7.03 -8.36
CA LYS A 489 16.14 7.08 -7.34
C LYS A 489 15.54 6.76 -5.96
N LEU A 490 15.89 5.61 -5.39
CA LEU A 490 15.69 5.29 -3.97
C LEU A 490 16.95 5.76 -3.22
N GLU A 491 16.83 6.79 -2.37
CA GLU A 491 17.92 7.23 -1.49
C GLU A 491 18.33 6.04 -0.58
N GLY A 492 19.54 5.50 -0.80
CA GLY A 492 20.16 4.46 0.03
C GLY A 492 20.40 3.10 -0.64
N ALA A 493 19.86 2.83 -1.85
CA ALA A 493 20.17 1.61 -2.59
C ALA A 493 21.40 1.81 -3.51
N ILE A 494 22.33 0.85 -3.49
CA ILE A 494 23.56 0.90 -4.31
C ILE A 494 23.29 0.46 -5.76
N VAL A 495 22.29 -0.41 -5.99
CA VAL A 495 21.89 -0.95 -7.30
C VAL A 495 20.35 -1.00 -7.39
N GLY A 496 19.78 -0.58 -8.51
CA GLY A 496 18.33 -0.59 -8.76
C GLY A 496 17.76 -1.99 -9.02
N SER A 497 16.43 -2.15 -8.94
CA SER A 497 15.74 -3.44 -9.03
C SER A 497 15.99 -4.21 -10.34
N VAL A 498 15.99 -3.52 -11.48
CA VAL A 498 16.25 -4.14 -12.79
C VAL A 498 17.71 -4.57 -12.90
N ALA A 499 18.65 -3.69 -12.58
CA ALA A 499 20.08 -4.00 -12.60
C ALA A 499 20.42 -5.15 -11.64
N GLY A 500 19.89 -5.14 -10.41
CA GLY A 500 20.06 -6.22 -9.45
C GLY A 500 19.46 -7.55 -9.95
N GLY A 501 18.27 -7.49 -10.55
CA GLY A 501 17.63 -8.65 -11.17
C GLY A 501 18.46 -9.27 -12.29
N VAL A 502 18.98 -8.44 -13.20
CA VAL A 502 19.83 -8.88 -14.31
C VAL A 502 21.16 -9.44 -13.80
N ILE A 503 21.87 -8.74 -12.90
CA ILE A 503 23.12 -9.25 -12.32
C ILE A 503 22.92 -10.63 -11.67
N SER A 504 21.81 -10.81 -10.94
CA SER A 504 21.56 -12.05 -10.20
C SER A 504 21.18 -13.26 -11.07
N ARG A 505 20.80 -13.05 -12.34
CA ARG A 505 20.17 -14.08 -13.18
C ARG A 505 20.76 -14.21 -14.59
N CYS A 506 21.56 -13.25 -15.03
CA CYS A 506 22.16 -13.29 -16.36
C CYS A 506 23.35 -14.23 -16.39
N PHE A 507 23.32 -15.19 -17.32
CA PHE A 507 24.43 -16.11 -17.56
C PHE A 507 25.56 -15.47 -18.36
N LYS A 508 25.33 -14.31 -18.99
CA LYS A 508 26.35 -13.53 -19.69
C LYS A 508 26.99 -12.52 -18.73
N PRO A 509 28.26 -12.15 -18.91
CA PRO A 509 28.88 -11.04 -18.18
C PRO A 509 28.01 -9.78 -18.21
N VAL A 510 27.84 -9.13 -17.05
CA VAL A 510 27.05 -7.89 -16.90
C VAL A 510 27.93 -6.78 -16.33
N LEU A 511 28.07 -5.68 -17.08
CA LEU A 511 28.71 -4.46 -16.62
C LEU A 511 27.65 -3.43 -16.24
N VAL A 512 27.64 -3.06 -14.95
CA VAL A 512 26.70 -2.07 -14.42
C VAL A 512 27.43 -0.77 -14.10
N VAL A 513 27.05 0.29 -14.80
CA VAL A 513 27.74 1.58 -14.77
C VAL A 513 27.01 2.55 -13.82
N ARG A 514 27.78 3.15 -12.91
CA ARG A 514 27.31 4.19 -11.99
C ARG A 514 27.56 5.57 -12.59
N LEU A 515 26.61 6.48 -12.41
CA LEU A 515 26.81 7.89 -12.75
C LEU A 515 27.78 8.51 -11.72
N PRO A 516 28.83 9.26 -12.14
CA PRO A 516 29.73 9.93 -11.21
C PRO A 516 28.95 10.94 -10.36
N ASP A 517 29.33 11.09 -9.09
CA ASP A 517 28.80 12.17 -8.27
C ASP A 517 29.36 13.50 -8.81
N GLU A 518 28.51 14.51 -9.00
CA GLU A 518 28.96 15.86 -9.37
C GLU A 518 29.88 16.38 -8.25
N LYS A 519 31.14 16.64 -8.60
CA LYS A 519 32.13 17.23 -7.67
C LYS A 519 31.91 18.72 -7.47
#